data_AF-A0A2G9HYP9-F1
#
_entry.id   AF-A0A2G9HYP9-F1
#
_cell.length_a   1.000
_cell.length_b   1.000
_cell.length_c   1.000
_cell.angle_alpha   90.00
_cell.angle_beta   90.00
_cell.angle_gamma   90.00
#
_symmetry.space_group_name_H-M   'P 1'
#
loop_
_entity.id
_entity.type
_entity.pdbx_description
1 polymer ?
#
loop_
_entity_poly.entity_id
_entity_poly.type
_entity_poly.pdbx_seq_one_letter_code
_entity_poly.pdbx_strand_id
1 'polypeptide(L)'
;MLLKATSTIATPSLFFLSKHPFSLPKLTCFRPCNSSRITSLKPSFIRMSWLNKLGFGVRSATDSTVDSSSSSIAQGPDDDIPAPGQQFAQFGAGCFWGVELAYQRVPGVTKTEVGYTQGYLHNPTYEDVCSGTTNHSEVVRIQYDPKECSYDTLLDVFWARHDPTTLNRQGNDVGTQYRTGIYFYTPEQEKAALESRDRQQKLLNRKIVTEILPAKKFYRAEEYHQQYLAKGGRFGFKQSSEKGCNDPIRCYG
;
A
#
# COMPACT_ATOMS: atom_id res chain seq x y z
N MET A 1 -27.04 -58.08 -46.71
CA MET A 1 -27.31 -57.38 -45.44
C MET A 1 -26.20 -56.38 -45.20
N LEU A 2 -26.39 -55.12 -45.62
CA LEU A 2 -25.48 -54.00 -45.35
C LEU A 2 -26.15 -53.10 -44.29
N LEU A 3 -25.53 -52.95 -43.13
CA LEU A 3 -25.97 -52.05 -42.07
C LEU A 3 -25.29 -50.68 -42.24
N LYS A 4 -26.09 -49.65 -42.53
CA LYS A 4 -25.69 -48.24 -42.49
C LYS A 4 -25.66 -47.76 -41.04
N ALA A 5 -24.55 -47.15 -40.62
CA ALA A 5 -24.47 -46.39 -39.38
C ALA A 5 -24.82 -44.92 -39.65
N THR A 6 -25.82 -44.40 -38.95
CA THR A 6 -26.20 -42.98 -38.93
C THR A 6 -25.66 -42.32 -37.67
N SER A 7 -24.90 -41.24 -37.83
CA SER A 7 -24.36 -40.39 -36.77
C SER A 7 -25.38 -39.34 -36.32
N THR A 8 -25.63 -39.25 -35.02
CA THR A 8 -26.46 -38.20 -34.42
C THR A 8 -25.55 -37.17 -33.76
N ILE A 9 -25.60 -35.92 -34.23
CA ILE A 9 -24.88 -34.77 -33.67
C ILE A 9 -25.74 -34.19 -32.54
N ALA A 10 -25.18 -34.06 -31.34
CA ALA A 10 -25.79 -33.39 -30.21
C ALA A 10 -24.99 -32.13 -29.86
N THR A 11 -25.62 -30.97 -29.97
CA THR A 11 -25.15 -29.68 -29.46
C THR A 11 -25.73 -29.43 -28.05
N PRO A 12 -24.97 -28.85 -27.11
CA PRO A 12 -25.57 -28.24 -25.93
C PRO A 12 -25.33 -26.73 -25.88
N SER A 13 -26.46 -26.02 -25.97
CA SER A 13 -26.95 -24.96 -25.09
C SER A 13 -26.00 -23.85 -24.61
N LEU A 14 -26.24 -22.65 -25.15
CA LEU A 14 -25.77 -21.35 -24.65
C LEU A 14 -26.42 -21.03 -23.29
N PHE A 15 -25.62 -20.90 -22.24
CA PHE A 15 -26.04 -20.31 -20.97
C PHE A 15 -25.81 -18.80 -20.98
N PHE A 16 -26.89 -18.04 -20.89
CA PHE A 16 -26.90 -16.60 -20.66
C PHE A 16 -26.47 -16.29 -19.21
N LEU A 17 -25.35 -15.61 -19.03
CA LEU A 17 -24.97 -15.01 -17.74
C LEU A 17 -25.59 -13.61 -17.59
N SER A 18 -26.55 -13.50 -16.68
CA SER A 18 -27.12 -12.24 -16.19
C SER A 18 -26.04 -11.43 -15.45
N LYS A 19 -25.81 -10.20 -15.89
CA LYS A 19 -24.99 -9.20 -15.19
C LYS A 19 -25.86 -8.50 -14.13
N HIS A 20 -25.65 -8.81 -12.86
CA HIS A 20 -26.17 -7.99 -11.77
C HIS A 20 -25.08 -7.01 -11.28
N PRO A 21 -25.41 -5.72 -11.10
CA PRO A 21 -24.48 -4.75 -10.56
C PRO A 21 -24.36 -4.96 -9.04
N PHE A 22 -23.13 -5.22 -8.56
CA PHE A 22 -22.83 -5.30 -7.14
C PHE A 22 -22.92 -3.91 -6.51
N SER A 23 -23.88 -3.75 -5.59
CA SER A 23 -24.01 -2.59 -4.71
C SER A 23 -23.16 -2.82 -3.46
N LEU A 24 -22.19 -1.94 -3.21
CA LEU A 24 -21.35 -1.96 -2.01
C LEU A 24 -22.15 -1.46 -0.79
N PRO A 25 -22.20 -2.19 0.34
CA PRO A 25 -22.81 -1.67 1.56
C PRO A 25 -21.89 -0.63 2.20
N LYS A 26 -22.47 0.54 2.51
CA LYS A 26 -21.85 1.54 3.38
C LYS A 26 -21.77 0.98 4.80
N LEU A 27 -20.55 0.70 5.26
CA LEU A 27 -20.26 0.41 6.67
C LEU A 27 -19.59 1.62 7.32
N THR A 28 -20.35 2.27 8.19
CA THR A 28 -19.86 3.22 9.19
C THR A 28 -19.32 2.45 10.39
N CYS A 29 -18.07 2.71 10.81
CA CYS A 29 -17.70 2.98 12.21
C CYS A 29 -16.17 3.11 12.42
N PHE A 30 -15.83 4.22 13.08
CA PHE A 30 -14.76 4.54 14.02
C PHE A 30 -13.26 4.29 13.72
N ARG A 31 -12.53 5.42 13.86
CA ARG A 31 -11.08 5.67 13.70
C ARG A 31 -10.19 4.78 14.57
N PRO A 32 -8.96 4.48 14.11
CA PRO A 32 -7.82 4.24 14.98
C PRO A 32 -6.80 5.37 14.82
N CYS A 33 -6.88 6.36 15.71
CA CYS A 33 -5.70 7.05 16.23
C CYS A 33 -6.13 7.56 17.61
N ASN A 34 -5.92 6.71 18.62
CA ASN A 34 -6.31 7.02 19.98
C ASN A 34 -5.19 7.86 20.61
N SER A 35 -5.26 9.18 20.44
CA SER A 35 -4.48 10.11 21.25
C SER A 35 -5.14 10.17 22.63
N SER A 36 -4.53 9.49 23.60
CA SER A 36 -4.92 9.54 25.00
C SER A 36 -4.84 10.98 25.51
N ARG A 37 -6.00 11.58 25.74
CA ARG A 37 -6.18 12.90 26.34
C ARG A 37 -5.84 12.81 27.84
N ILE A 38 -4.65 13.28 28.24
CA ILE A 38 -4.31 13.48 29.66
C ILE A 38 -4.99 14.76 30.16
N THR A 39 -5.76 14.65 31.22
CA THR A 39 -6.43 15.74 31.92
C THR A 39 -5.51 16.39 32.96
N SER A 40 -5.36 17.72 32.87
CA SER A 40 -5.30 18.73 33.95
C SER A 40 -4.46 18.45 35.21
N LEU A 41 -3.36 19.21 35.36
CA LEU A 41 -2.92 19.79 36.64
C LEU A 41 -2.38 21.23 36.39
N LYS A 42 -2.67 22.12 37.35
CA LYS A 42 -2.60 23.60 37.34
C LYS A 42 -1.17 24.19 37.46
N PRO A 43 -0.99 25.51 37.30
CA PRO A 43 0.24 26.12 36.79
C PRO A 43 1.26 26.47 37.87
N SER A 44 2.54 26.27 37.58
CA SER A 44 3.66 26.83 38.34
C SER A 44 4.28 27.97 37.54
N PHE A 45 4.27 29.16 38.15
CA PHE A 45 4.94 30.36 37.70
C PHE A 45 6.40 30.08 37.34
N ILE A 46 6.78 30.30 36.08
CA ILE A 46 8.18 30.50 35.70
C ILE A 46 8.28 31.88 35.04
N ARG A 47 9.08 32.69 35.71
CA ARG A 47 9.46 34.07 35.45
C ARG A 47 10.02 34.22 34.03
N MET A 48 9.31 34.94 33.16
CA MET A 48 9.83 35.40 31.86
C MET A 48 10.96 36.41 32.10
N SER A 49 12.19 36.04 31.76
CA SER A 49 13.30 36.97 31.67
C SER A 49 13.23 37.69 30.32
N TRP A 50 12.80 38.94 30.38
CA TRP A 50 12.75 39.90 29.28
C TRP A 50 14.16 40.44 28.96
N LEU A 51 15.06 39.58 28.48
CA LEU A 51 16.38 39.97 27.95
C LEU A 51 16.95 38.82 27.12
N ASN A 52 16.53 38.76 25.85
CA ASN A 52 17.29 38.23 24.72
C ASN A 52 16.70 38.82 23.43
N LYS A 53 16.69 40.16 23.40
CA LYS A 53 16.35 40.98 22.25
C LYS A 53 17.59 41.80 21.89
N LEU A 54 18.63 41.13 21.39
CA LEU A 54 19.75 41.72 20.65
C LEU A 54 20.37 40.56 19.84
N GLY A 55 20.17 40.60 18.53
CA GLY A 55 20.54 39.53 17.62
C GLY A 55 22.05 39.42 17.45
N PHE A 56 22.64 38.41 18.10
CA PHE A 56 23.89 37.75 17.74
C PHE A 56 23.86 36.32 18.29
N GLY A 57 22.93 35.51 17.77
CA GLY A 57 22.94 34.06 17.98
C GLY A 57 23.68 33.41 16.82
N VAL A 58 24.88 32.88 17.08
CA VAL A 58 25.58 32.00 16.13
C VAL A 58 24.66 30.82 15.84
N ARG A 59 24.01 30.83 14.67
CA ARG A 59 23.33 29.64 14.15
C ARG A 59 24.41 28.59 13.92
N SER A 60 24.44 27.56 14.77
CA SER A 60 25.26 26.39 14.55
C SER A 60 24.83 25.76 13.22
N ALA A 61 25.72 25.75 12.23
CA ALA A 61 25.48 25.23 10.89
C ALA A 61 25.35 23.68 10.84
N THR A 62 25.12 23.04 11.98
CA THR A 62 25.09 21.58 12.14
C THR A 62 23.68 20.99 12.00
N ASP A 63 22.63 21.75 12.34
CA ASP A 63 21.23 21.26 12.31
C ASP A 63 20.71 21.06 10.88
N SER A 64 21.05 21.97 9.95
CA SER A 64 20.66 21.87 8.53
C SER A 64 21.35 20.73 7.77
N THR A 65 22.49 20.22 8.28
CA THR A 65 23.23 19.14 7.61
C THR A 65 22.64 17.77 7.90
N VAL A 66 22.00 17.59 9.06
CA VAL A 66 21.37 16.33 9.47
C VAL A 66 20.05 16.14 8.71
N ASP A 67 19.23 17.18 8.60
CA ASP A 67 17.96 17.11 7.85
C ASP A 67 18.18 16.89 6.35
N SER A 68 19.20 17.53 5.78
CA SER A 68 19.54 17.39 4.34
C SER A 68 20.08 15.99 4.01
N SER A 69 20.91 15.41 4.89
CA SER A 69 21.44 14.05 4.70
C SER A 69 20.39 12.96 4.93
N SER A 70 19.50 13.14 5.90
CA SER A 70 18.35 12.23 6.12
C SER A 70 17.45 12.17 4.87
N SER A 71 17.10 13.34 4.33
CA SER A 71 16.28 13.46 3.13
C SER A 71 16.94 12.85 1.89
N SER A 72 18.24 13.07 1.68
CA SER A 72 18.92 12.52 0.51
C SER A 72 19.00 10.99 0.55
N ILE A 73 19.17 10.38 1.72
CA ILE A 73 19.14 8.92 1.86
C ILE A 73 17.72 8.38 1.59
N ALA A 74 16.69 8.99 2.19
CA ALA A 74 15.31 8.55 2.00
C ALA A 74 14.79 8.75 0.56
N GLN A 75 15.32 9.74 -0.14
CA GLN A 75 14.98 10.01 -1.54
C GLN A 75 15.81 9.18 -2.55
N GLY A 76 16.85 8.47 -2.08
CA GLY A 76 17.64 7.56 -2.89
C GLY A 76 16.85 6.35 -3.41
N PRO A 77 17.40 5.57 -4.34
CA PRO A 77 16.76 4.36 -4.86
C PRO A 77 16.66 3.25 -3.80
N ASP A 78 15.84 2.23 -4.09
CA ASP A 78 15.86 0.97 -3.35
C ASP A 78 17.00 0.09 -3.90
N ASP A 79 18.11 0.03 -3.18
CA ASP A 79 19.30 -0.74 -3.56
C ASP A 79 19.28 -2.21 -3.07
N ASP A 80 18.18 -2.65 -2.44
CA ASP A 80 18.04 -4.05 -2.04
C ASP A 80 17.97 -4.96 -3.28
N ILE A 81 18.47 -6.19 -3.15
CA ILE A 81 18.47 -7.18 -4.24
C ILE A 81 17.45 -8.27 -3.90
N PRO A 82 16.49 -8.59 -4.79
CA PRO A 82 15.55 -9.67 -4.56
C PRO A 82 16.25 -11.04 -4.64
N ALA A 83 15.58 -12.11 -4.19
CA ALA A 83 16.15 -13.45 -4.33
C ALA A 83 16.41 -13.81 -5.82
N PRO A 84 17.36 -14.73 -6.11
CA PRO A 84 17.69 -15.09 -7.49
C PRO A 84 16.45 -15.51 -8.30
N GLY A 85 16.30 -14.94 -9.50
CA GLY A 85 15.16 -15.19 -10.38
C GLY A 85 13.91 -14.35 -10.07
N GLN A 86 13.88 -13.64 -8.95
CA GLN A 86 12.74 -12.84 -8.52
C GLN A 86 12.88 -11.38 -8.95
N GLN A 87 11.74 -10.68 -9.02
CA GLN A 87 11.70 -9.23 -9.20
C GLN A 87 10.97 -8.55 -8.04
N PHE A 88 11.34 -7.30 -7.76
CA PHE A 88 10.60 -6.45 -6.84
C PHE A 88 9.42 -5.75 -7.53
N ALA A 89 8.36 -5.51 -6.77
CA ALA A 89 7.26 -4.61 -7.09
C ALA A 89 6.80 -3.90 -5.81
N GLN A 90 6.35 -2.65 -5.90
CA GLN A 90 5.96 -1.88 -4.72
C GLN A 90 4.67 -1.08 -4.94
N PHE A 91 3.73 -1.23 -4.01
CA PHE A 91 2.38 -0.66 -4.12
C PHE A 91 1.93 -0.02 -2.80
N GLY A 92 1.43 1.21 -2.86
CA GLY A 92 0.70 1.89 -1.79
C GLY A 92 -0.79 1.94 -2.11
N ALA A 93 -1.64 1.44 -1.23
CA ALA A 93 -3.08 1.30 -1.50
C ALA A 93 -3.94 1.47 -0.22
N GLY A 94 -3.52 2.38 0.66
CA GLY A 94 -4.09 2.58 1.99
C GLY A 94 -3.36 1.78 3.07
N CYS A 95 -4.07 1.40 4.15
CA CYS A 95 -3.51 0.59 5.22
C CYS A 95 -2.87 -0.70 4.67
N PHE A 96 -1.56 -0.83 4.85
CA PHE A 96 -0.77 -1.90 4.23
C PHE A 96 -1.14 -3.33 4.67
N TRP A 97 -1.90 -3.52 5.76
CA TRP A 97 -2.26 -4.84 6.28
C TRP A 97 -3.16 -5.61 5.33
N GLY A 98 -4.20 -4.94 4.81
CA GLY A 98 -5.12 -5.54 3.84
C GLY A 98 -4.49 -5.70 2.46
N VAL A 99 -3.58 -4.79 2.11
CA VAL A 99 -2.85 -4.81 0.84
C VAL A 99 -1.86 -5.98 0.83
N GLU A 100 -1.12 -6.18 1.92
CA GLU A 100 -0.17 -7.28 2.05
C GLU A 100 -0.89 -8.62 1.91
N LEU A 101 -1.99 -8.81 2.66
CA LEU A 101 -2.76 -10.04 2.60
C LEU A 101 -3.27 -10.36 1.19
N ALA A 102 -3.64 -9.33 0.40
CA ALA A 102 -4.06 -9.53 -0.99
C ALA A 102 -2.94 -10.13 -1.82
N TYR A 103 -1.71 -9.62 -1.69
CA TYR A 103 -0.55 -10.14 -2.41
C TYR A 103 -0.02 -11.47 -1.88
N GLN A 104 -0.16 -11.74 -0.57
CA GLN A 104 0.18 -13.04 0.00
C GLN A 104 -0.56 -14.19 -0.70
N ARG A 105 -1.78 -13.94 -1.17
CA ARG A 105 -2.65 -14.92 -1.83
C ARG A 105 -2.36 -15.13 -3.31
N VAL A 106 -1.48 -14.34 -3.92
CA VAL A 106 -1.19 -14.43 -5.37
C VAL A 106 -0.21 -15.58 -5.64
N PRO A 107 -0.55 -16.59 -6.45
CA PRO A 107 0.41 -17.59 -6.93
C PRO A 107 1.59 -16.92 -7.65
N GLY A 108 2.81 -17.42 -7.48
CA GLY A 108 4.04 -16.80 -7.99
C GLY A 108 4.60 -15.63 -7.17
N VAL A 109 3.84 -15.06 -6.22
CA VAL A 109 4.41 -14.18 -5.19
C VAL A 109 5.13 -15.02 -4.14
N THR A 110 6.43 -14.78 -3.95
CA THR A 110 7.29 -15.56 -3.05
C THR A 110 7.57 -14.86 -1.72
N LYS A 111 7.52 -13.53 -1.67
CA LYS A 111 7.67 -12.75 -0.44
C LYS A 111 6.80 -11.50 -0.48
N THR A 112 6.21 -11.16 0.66
CA THR A 112 5.63 -9.85 0.91
C THR A 112 6.29 -9.24 2.14
N GLU A 113 6.39 -7.93 2.16
CA GLU A 113 6.74 -7.18 3.35
C GLU A 113 6.14 -5.78 3.31
N VAL A 114 5.70 -5.30 4.47
CA VAL A 114 5.16 -3.95 4.61
C VAL A 114 6.24 -2.96 5.07
N GLY A 115 6.10 -1.70 4.66
CA GLY A 115 7.08 -0.68 4.98
C GLY A 115 6.69 0.73 4.58
N TYR A 116 7.66 1.62 4.67
CA TYR A 116 7.55 3.04 4.42
C TYR A 116 8.52 3.46 3.31
N THR A 117 8.09 4.37 2.43
CA THR A 117 8.94 4.87 1.32
C THR A 117 8.46 6.23 0.82
N GLN A 118 9.13 6.83 -0.17
CA GLN A 118 8.83 8.13 -0.81
C GLN A 118 8.89 9.38 0.08
N GLY A 119 9.03 9.22 1.40
CA GLY A 119 9.18 10.32 2.35
C GLY A 119 10.61 10.82 2.48
N TYR A 120 10.80 11.77 3.38
CA TYR A 120 12.05 12.52 3.55
C TYR A 120 12.82 12.15 4.81
N LEU A 121 12.29 11.23 5.64
CA LEU A 121 12.93 10.84 6.89
C LEU A 121 13.67 9.52 6.69
N HIS A 122 14.96 9.50 6.99
CA HIS A 122 15.71 8.25 7.06
C HIS A 122 15.38 7.49 8.35
N ASN A 123 15.18 6.17 8.24
CA ASN A 123 14.78 5.27 9.33
C ASN A 123 13.52 5.73 10.09
N PRO A 124 12.39 5.97 9.40
CA PRO A 124 11.16 6.38 10.07
C PRO A 124 10.60 5.25 10.93
N THR A 125 10.07 5.58 12.11
CA THR A 125 9.22 4.70 12.92
C THR A 125 7.76 4.80 12.47
N TYR A 126 6.91 3.85 12.89
CA TYR A 126 5.47 3.97 12.70
C TYR A 126 4.90 5.27 13.28
N GLU A 127 5.37 5.69 14.45
CA GLU A 127 4.95 6.95 15.10
C GLU A 127 5.31 8.18 14.27
N ASP A 128 6.51 8.20 13.67
CA ASP A 128 6.93 9.28 12.78
C ASP A 128 6.01 9.38 11.56
N VAL A 129 5.68 8.24 10.94
CA VAL A 129 4.76 8.18 9.79
C VAL A 129 3.34 8.59 10.18
N CYS A 130 2.87 8.16 11.34
CA CYS A 130 1.55 8.54 11.88
C CYS A 130 1.42 10.04 12.17
N SER A 131 2.53 10.75 12.39
CA SER A 131 2.51 12.21 12.51
C SER A 131 2.05 12.91 11.22
N GLY A 132 2.18 12.24 10.06
CA GLY A 132 1.84 12.77 8.74
C GLY A 132 2.85 13.80 8.19
N THR A 133 3.96 14.05 8.89
CA THR A 133 4.93 15.09 8.52
C THR A 133 6.09 14.57 7.67
N THR A 134 6.33 13.26 7.67
CA THR A 134 7.48 12.64 6.97
C THR A 134 7.28 12.48 5.46
N ASN A 135 6.03 12.59 5.00
CA ASN A 135 5.58 12.30 3.63
C ASN A 135 5.84 10.85 3.17
N HIS A 136 6.15 9.93 4.09
CA HIS A 136 6.20 8.51 3.74
C HIS A 136 4.83 7.99 3.31
N SER A 137 4.82 6.99 2.44
CA SER A 137 3.65 6.17 2.09
C SER A 137 3.76 4.82 2.77
N GLU A 138 2.66 4.30 3.32
CA GLU A 138 2.54 2.88 3.64
C GLU A 138 2.49 2.08 2.33
N VAL A 139 3.38 1.11 2.20
CA VAL A 139 3.48 0.28 1.01
C VAL A 139 3.67 -1.19 1.35
N VAL A 140 3.37 -2.03 0.37
CA VAL A 140 3.83 -3.42 0.32
C VAL A 140 4.93 -3.52 -0.72
N ARG A 141 6.08 -4.06 -0.34
CA ARG A 141 7.12 -4.53 -1.26
C ARG A 141 6.98 -6.03 -1.45
N ILE A 142 7.00 -6.45 -2.71
CA ILE A 142 6.69 -7.82 -3.13
C ILE A 142 7.90 -8.38 -3.87
N GLN A 143 8.26 -9.63 -3.58
CA GLN A 143 9.08 -10.43 -4.49
C GLN A 143 8.19 -11.45 -5.19
N TYR A 144 8.30 -11.51 -6.51
CA TYR A 144 7.53 -12.44 -7.34
C TYR A 144 8.42 -13.10 -8.40
N ASP A 145 8.08 -14.33 -8.78
CA ASP A 145 8.73 -15.02 -9.90
C ASP A 145 8.04 -14.59 -11.20
N PRO A 146 8.71 -13.85 -12.10
CA PRO A 146 8.12 -13.41 -13.36
C PRO A 146 7.73 -14.57 -14.31
N LYS A 147 8.16 -15.81 -14.03
CA LYS A 147 7.76 -17.01 -14.77
C LYS A 147 6.42 -17.57 -14.28
N GLU A 148 6.03 -17.30 -13.04
CA GLU A 148 4.79 -17.79 -12.43
C GLU A 148 3.73 -16.69 -12.29
N CYS A 149 4.14 -15.43 -12.14
CA CYS A 149 3.26 -14.28 -11.96
C CYS A 149 3.75 -13.11 -12.81
N SER A 150 2.86 -12.51 -13.60
CA SER A 150 3.20 -11.31 -14.38
C SER A 150 2.98 -10.04 -13.55
N TYR A 151 3.66 -8.97 -13.92
CA TYR A 151 3.44 -7.66 -13.31
C TYR A 151 2.00 -7.14 -13.55
N ASP A 152 1.39 -7.43 -14.71
CA ASP A 152 -0.03 -7.11 -14.95
C ASP A 152 -0.96 -7.83 -13.95
N THR A 153 -0.66 -9.07 -13.55
CA THR A 153 -1.44 -9.74 -12.49
C THR A 153 -1.33 -9.01 -11.16
N LEU A 154 -0.16 -8.48 -10.81
CA LEU A 154 -0.02 -7.66 -9.60
C LEU A 154 -0.79 -6.34 -9.71
N LEU A 155 -0.80 -5.71 -10.89
CA LEU A 155 -1.58 -4.51 -11.16
C LEU A 155 -3.09 -4.79 -11.07
N ASP A 156 -3.58 -5.92 -11.55
CA ASP A 156 -5.00 -6.29 -11.42
C ASP A 156 -5.41 -6.43 -9.94
N VAL A 157 -4.54 -7.04 -9.11
CA VAL A 157 -4.75 -7.12 -7.66
C VAL A 157 -4.75 -5.73 -7.03
N PHE A 158 -3.82 -4.86 -7.43
CA PHE A 158 -3.76 -3.46 -6.99
C PHE A 158 -5.09 -2.73 -7.25
N TRP A 159 -5.58 -2.75 -8.49
CA TRP A 159 -6.81 -2.05 -8.88
C TRP A 159 -8.07 -2.62 -8.22
N ALA A 160 -8.09 -3.93 -7.92
CA ALA A 160 -9.22 -4.58 -7.25
C ALA A 160 -9.25 -4.34 -5.73
N ARG A 161 -8.11 -4.01 -5.11
CA ARG A 161 -7.98 -3.95 -3.64
C ARG A 161 -8.44 -2.63 -3.03
N HIS A 162 -8.46 -1.54 -3.79
CA HIS A 162 -8.61 -0.20 -3.24
C HIS A 162 -9.36 0.73 -4.20
N ASP A 163 -10.03 1.78 -3.70
CA ASP A 163 -10.46 2.94 -4.49
C ASP A 163 -9.25 3.80 -4.94
N PRO A 164 -8.90 3.84 -6.24
CA PRO A 164 -7.75 4.62 -6.74
C PRO A 164 -8.09 6.10 -6.98
N THR A 165 -9.27 6.57 -6.55
CA THR A 165 -9.81 7.91 -6.86
C THR A 165 -9.91 8.82 -5.63
N THR A 166 -9.43 8.35 -4.48
CA THR A 166 -9.39 9.08 -3.21
C THR A 166 -7.98 9.57 -2.90
N LEU A 167 -7.80 10.89 -2.97
CA LEU A 167 -6.50 11.51 -2.69
C LEU A 167 -6.19 11.46 -1.19
N ASN A 168 -5.00 10.95 -0.82
CA ASN A 168 -4.48 10.90 0.55
C ASN A 168 -5.48 10.29 1.55
N ARG A 169 -6.19 9.25 1.11
CA ARG A 169 -7.21 8.56 1.91
C ARG A 169 -7.49 7.20 1.32
N GLN A 170 -7.71 6.24 2.21
CA GLN A 170 -8.37 5.00 1.86
C GLN A 170 -9.43 4.58 2.89
N GLY A 171 -10.68 4.49 2.46
CA GLY A 171 -11.80 4.27 3.37
C GLY A 171 -11.84 5.35 4.47
N ASN A 172 -11.68 4.92 5.73
CA ASN A 172 -11.65 5.82 6.90
C ASN A 172 -10.22 6.24 7.30
N ASP A 173 -9.18 5.69 6.67
CA ASP A 173 -7.79 6.02 6.92
C ASP A 173 -7.41 7.26 6.10
N VAL A 174 -7.14 8.37 6.77
CA VAL A 174 -6.91 9.68 6.15
C VAL A 174 -5.51 10.17 6.45
N GLY A 175 -4.78 10.54 5.41
CA GLY A 175 -3.41 11.02 5.51
C GLY A 175 -2.60 10.68 4.26
N THR A 176 -1.51 11.41 4.03
CA THR A 176 -0.62 11.19 2.88
C THR A 176 -0.01 9.80 2.91
N GLN A 177 0.18 9.20 4.08
CA GLN A 177 0.66 7.84 4.24
C GLN A 177 -0.28 6.77 3.65
N TYR A 178 -1.56 7.10 3.44
CA TYR A 178 -2.55 6.19 2.87
C TYR A 178 -2.84 6.47 1.39
N ARG A 179 -1.96 7.23 0.72
CA ARG A 179 -2.13 7.54 -0.71
C ARG A 179 -1.98 6.31 -1.59
N THR A 180 -2.61 6.37 -2.76
CA THR A 180 -2.48 5.35 -3.79
C THR A 180 -1.23 5.62 -4.64
N GLY A 181 -0.38 4.61 -4.81
CA GLY A 181 0.89 4.74 -5.52
C GLY A 181 1.42 3.42 -6.08
N ILE A 182 1.99 3.47 -7.27
CA ILE A 182 2.75 2.39 -7.89
C ILE A 182 4.20 2.86 -8.02
N TYR A 183 5.12 2.12 -7.41
CA TYR A 183 6.52 2.49 -7.37
C TYR A 183 7.35 1.46 -8.15
N PHE A 184 7.75 1.85 -9.35
CA PHE A 184 8.34 0.92 -10.33
C PHE A 184 9.86 0.80 -10.16
N TYR A 185 10.38 -0.41 -10.39
CA TYR A 185 11.81 -0.71 -10.39
C TYR A 185 12.42 -0.68 -11.79
N THR A 186 11.61 -0.84 -12.84
CA THR A 186 12.08 -0.88 -14.23
C THR A 186 11.20 -0.06 -15.17
N PRO A 187 11.70 0.37 -16.34
CA PRO A 187 10.90 1.05 -17.36
C PRO A 187 9.72 0.20 -17.88
N GLU A 188 9.86 -1.12 -17.89
CA GLU A 188 8.78 -2.04 -18.29
C GLU A 188 7.64 -1.99 -17.28
N GLN A 189 7.95 -1.94 -15.98
CA GLN A 189 6.95 -1.76 -14.92
C GLN A 189 6.28 -0.39 -15.00
N GLU A 190 7.04 0.68 -15.27
CA GLU A 190 6.48 2.01 -15.49
C GLU A 190 5.46 2.01 -16.64
N LYS A 191 5.86 1.48 -17.79
CA LYS A 191 5.00 1.38 -18.98
C LYS A 191 3.73 0.58 -18.68
N ALA A 192 3.87 -0.61 -18.09
CA ALA A 192 2.72 -1.46 -17.74
C ALA A 192 1.79 -0.77 -16.73
N ALA A 193 2.35 -0.08 -15.73
CA ALA A 193 1.56 0.67 -14.75
C ALA A 193 0.76 1.80 -15.41
N LEU A 194 1.39 2.59 -16.29
CA LEU A 194 0.73 3.67 -17.04
C LEU A 194 -0.40 3.13 -17.94
N GLU A 195 -0.13 2.07 -18.70
CA GLU A 195 -1.13 1.45 -19.57
C GLU A 195 -2.29 0.85 -18.75
N SER A 196 -2.00 0.19 -17.61
CA SER A 196 -3.03 -0.37 -16.73
C SER A 196 -3.91 0.71 -16.09
N ARG A 197 -3.32 1.83 -15.67
CA ARG A 197 -4.06 3.01 -15.17
C ARG A 197 -5.01 3.53 -16.25
N ASP A 198 -4.55 3.65 -17.49
CA ASP A 198 -5.36 4.16 -18.58
C ASP A 198 -6.51 3.20 -18.95
N ARG A 199 -6.28 1.88 -18.85
CA ARG A 199 -7.35 0.87 -18.96
C ARG A 199 -8.36 1.02 -17.81
N GLN A 200 -7.88 1.13 -16.57
CA GLN A 200 -8.73 1.23 -15.39
C GLN A 200 -9.53 2.55 -15.36
N GLN A 201 -8.93 3.66 -15.79
CA GLN A 201 -9.59 4.96 -15.83
C GLN A 201 -10.84 4.95 -16.72
N LYS A 202 -10.86 4.15 -17.80
CA LYS A 202 -12.03 4.01 -18.68
C LYS A 202 -13.22 3.34 -17.97
N LEU A 203 -12.98 2.61 -16.87
CA LEU A 203 -14.01 1.93 -16.09
C LEU A 203 -14.54 2.79 -14.94
N LEU A 204 -13.86 3.89 -14.60
CA LEU A 204 -14.15 4.71 -13.43
C LEU A 204 -14.60 6.12 -13.84
N ASN A 205 -15.68 6.59 -13.23
CA ASN A 205 -16.19 7.96 -13.46
C ASN A 205 -15.31 9.03 -12.79
N ARG A 206 -14.69 8.68 -11.66
CA ARG A 206 -13.79 9.58 -10.94
C ARG A 206 -12.38 9.43 -11.48
N LYS A 207 -11.64 10.54 -11.53
CA LYS A 207 -10.24 10.55 -11.97
C LYS A 207 -9.39 9.72 -10.99
N ILE A 208 -8.56 8.83 -11.52
CA ILE A 208 -7.54 8.11 -10.77
C ILE A 208 -6.47 9.11 -10.31
N VAL A 209 -6.14 9.02 -9.03
CA VAL A 209 -5.13 9.87 -8.37
C VAL A 209 -3.87 9.09 -7.96
N THR A 210 -3.76 7.82 -8.39
CA THR A 210 -2.58 6.98 -8.21
C THR A 210 -1.33 7.66 -8.79
N GLU A 211 -0.33 7.89 -7.95
CA GLU A 211 0.99 8.32 -8.39
C GLU A 211 1.76 7.12 -8.98
N ILE A 212 2.47 7.32 -10.09
CA ILE A 212 3.32 6.30 -10.70
C ILE A 212 4.71 6.93 -10.77
N LEU A 213 5.61 6.47 -9.90
CA LEU A 213 6.92 7.09 -9.67
C LEU A 213 8.00 6.01 -9.53
N PRO A 214 9.30 6.34 -9.70
CA PRO A 214 10.38 5.40 -9.42
C PRO A 214 10.35 4.92 -7.95
N ALA A 215 10.67 3.65 -7.75
CA ALA A 215 10.94 3.09 -6.43
C ALA A 215 12.12 3.82 -5.76
N LYS A 216 11.92 4.15 -4.49
CA LYS A 216 12.91 4.80 -3.62
C LYS A 216 13.17 3.91 -2.42
N LYS A 217 14.12 4.30 -1.58
CA LYS A 217 14.52 3.59 -0.37
C LYS A 217 13.30 3.04 0.37
N PHE A 218 13.32 1.74 0.61
CA PHE A 218 12.29 1.04 1.34
C PHE A 218 12.75 0.83 2.79
N TYR A 219 11.93 1.27 3.73
CA TYR A 219 12.13 1.05 5.15
C TYR A 219 11.13 -0.01 5.61
N ARG A 220 11.60 -1.23 5.84
CA ARG A 220 10.76 -2.32 6.38
C ARG A 220 10.13 -1.87 7.70
N ALA A 221 8.82 -1.96 7.81
CA ALA A 221 8.10 -1.65 9.05
C ALA A 221 8.38 -2.72 10.12
N GLU A 222 8.05 -2.38 11.36
CA GLU A 222 8.25 -3.21 12.54
C GLU A 222 7.54 -4.56 12.42
N GLU A 223 8.08 -5.60 13.08
CA GLU A 223 7.61 -6.98 12.92
C GLU A 223 6.14 -7.20 13.32
N TYR A 224 5.59 -6.34 14.18
CA TYR A 224 4.18 -6.41 14.56
C TYR A 224 3.22 -5.98 13.43
N HIS A 225 3.69 -5.26 12.42
CA HIS A 225 2.90 -4.92 11.22
C HIS A 225 2.93 -6.00 10.14
N GLN A 226 3.96 -6.85 10.16
CA GLN A 226 4.24 -7.83 9.12
C GLN A 226 3.25 -8.99 9.19
N GLN A 227 2.57 -9.30 8.09
CA GLN A 227 1.55 -10.34 7.98
C GLN A 227 0.44 -10.23 9.06
N TYR A 228 0.08 -8.99 9.45
CA TYR A 228 -0.78 -8.70 10.61
C TYR A 228 -2.13 -9.44 10.58
N LEU A 229 -2.83 -9.43 9.43
CA LEU A 229 -4.14 -10.07 9.30
C LEU A 229 -4.07 -11.61 9.30
N ALA A 230 -2.99 -12.18 8.76
CA ALA A 230 -2.75 -13.62 8.82
C ALA A 230 -2.40 -14.08 10.25
N LYS A 231 -1.76 -13.21 11.03
CA LYS A 231 -1.44 -13.44 12.46
C LYS A 231 -2.66 -13.31 13.38
N GLY A 232 -3.75 -12.68 12.94
CA GLY A 232 -5.02 -12.59 13.70
C GLY A 232 -5.69 -11.22 13.64
N GLY A 233 -5.00 -10.19 13.15
CA GLY A 233 -5.52 -8.83 13.15
C GLY A 233 -5.87 -8.31 14.55
N ARG A 234 -6.65 -7.23 14.59
CA ARG A 234 -7.07 -6.53 15.79
C ARG A 234 -7.95 -7.37 16.72
N PHE A 235 -8.74 -8.27 16.14
CA PHE A 235 -9.77 -9.03 16.85
C PHE A 235 -9.40 -10.49 17.10
N GLY A 236 -8.19 -10.93 16.69
CA GLY A 236 -7.73 -12.31 16.83
C GLY A 236 -8.26 -13.29 15.78
N PHE A 237 -9.14 -12.85 14.88
CA PHE A 237 -9.67 -13.67 13.78
C PHE A 237 -8.75 -13.65 12.57
N LYS A 238 -7.92 -14.69 12.45
CA LYS A 238 -7.02 -14.86 11.30
C LYS A 238 -7.78 -14.84 9.98
N GLN A 239 -7.17 -14.22 8.98
CA GLN A 239 -7.62 -14.29 7.60
C GLN A 239 -6.61 -15.12 6.80
N SER A 240 -7.09 -16.13 6.06
CA SER A 240 -6.21 -17.04 5.34
C SER A 240 -5.35 -16.29 4.32
N SER A 241 -4.06 -16.59 4.29
CA SER A 241 -3.08 -16.11 3.30
C SER A 241 -2.74 -17.17 2.25
N GLU A 242 -3.52 -18.26 2.18
CA GLU A 242 -3.33 -19.33 1.22
C GLU A 242 -3.42 -18.83 -0.23
N LYS A 243 -2.60 -19.41 -1.11
CA LYS A 243 -2.58 -19.07 -2.52
C LYS A 243 -3.95 -19.35 -3.16
N GLY A 244 -4.49 -18.37 -3.87
CA GLY A 244 -5.81 -18.44 -4.49
C GLY A 244 -7.00 -18.24 -3.56
N CYS A 245 -6.79 -17.93 -2.26
CA CYS A 245 -7.89 -17.62 -1.36
C CYS A 245 -8.63 -16.35 -1.80
N ASN A 246 -9.95 -16.46 -1.98
CA ASN A 246 -10.82 -15.36 -2.41
C ASN A 246 -11.77 -14.86 -1.30
N ASP A 247 -11.54 -15.28 -0.05
CA ASP A 247 -12.33 -14.81 1.09
C ASP A 247 -12.24 -13.28 1.21
N PRO A 248 -13.34 -12.56 1.45
CA PRO A 248 -13.30 -11.10 1.57
C PRO A 248 -12.31 -10.64 2.65
N ILE A 249 -11.32 -9.83 2.26
CA ILE A 249 -10.35 -9.28 3.21
C ILE A 249 -11.00 -8.14 4.00
N ARG A 250 -11.02 -8.30 5.33
CA ARG A 250 -11.44 -7.29 6.31
C ARG A 250 -10.23 -6.44 6.70
N CYS A 251 -10.41 -5.12 6.73
CA CYS A 251 -9.31 -4.15 6.83
C CYS A 251 -8.40 -4.35 8.04
N TYR A 252 -8.96 -4.67 9.21
CA TYR A 252 -8.21 -4.66 10.48
C TYR A 252 -8.25 -5.99 11.24
N GLY A 253 -9.04 -6.98 10.80
CA GLY A 253 -9.28 -8.23 11.53
C GLY A 253 -10.70 -8.73 11.34
#